data_AF-A0A1S3T0D6-F1
#
_entry.id   AF-A0A1S3T0D6-F1
#
_cell.length_a   1.000
_cell.length_b   1.000
_cell.length_c   1.000
_cell.angle_alpha   90.00
_cell.angle_beta   90.00
_cell.angle_gamma   90.00
#
_symmetry.space_group_name_H-M   'P 1'
#
loop_
_entity.id
_entity.type
_entity.pdbx_description
1 polymer ?
#
loop_
_entity_poly.entity_id
_entity_poly.type
_entity_poly.pdbx_seq_one_letter_code
_entity_poly.pdbx_strand_id
1 'polypeptide(L)'
;MKWYIIYFIPILTCQFQKDSHPRPPSCPEHHRQPLNVYCVQDHQLICGFCLTVGQHQGHPIDDLQAAFIRERQAPTHLLARLSEHFVVFWIVYLKCYFLKVCEQVEQDKASCEGLVRQDQQAVEQYFQGLELARKKEPFMGALDTTSVEVSLAYDPLIQKLKELQVGVAWVAGQR
;
A
#
# COMPACT_ATOMS: atom_id res chain seq x y z
N MET A 1 27.19 4.46 -35.45
CA MET A 1 27.99 5.62 -35.89
C MET A 1 27.11 6.88 -35.90
N LYS A 2 26.95 7.60 -34.77
CA LYS A 2 26.15 8.84 -34.70
C LYS A 2 26.78 9.94 -33.81
N TRP A 3 28.01 9.73 -33.32
CA TRP A 3 28.70 10.68 -32.43
C TRP A 3 29.24 11.91 -33.17
N TYR A 4 29.47 11.83 -34.48
CA TYR A 4 29.98 12.95 -35.26
C TYR A 4 28.97 14.09 -35.35
N ILE A 5 27.67 13.82 -35.44
CA ILE A 5 26.62 14.86 -35.61
C ILE A 5 26.55 15.79 -34.40
N ILE A 6 26.63 15.24 -33.19
CA ILE A 6 26.49 16.01 -31.94
C ILE A 6 27.74 16.87 -31.66
N TYR A 7 28.92 16.43 -32.10
CA TYR A 7 30.21 17.11 -31.85
C TYR A 7 30.75 17.92 -33.04
N PHE A 8 30.40 17.60 -34.30
CA PHE A 8 30.86 18.32 -35.51
C PHE A 8 29.93 19.43 -35.95
N ILE A 9 28.61 19.29 -35.80
CA ILE A 9 27.68 20.36 -36.18
C ILE A 9 27.90 21.65 -35.35
N PRO A 10 28.20 21.62 -34.02
CA PRO A 10 28.53 22.84 -33.27
C PRO A 10 29.75 23.59 -33.82
N ILE A 11 30.73 22.84 -34.35
CA ILE A 11 31.96 23.41 -34.91
C ILE A 11 31.63 24.19 -36.19
N LEU A 12 30.73 23.66 -37.02
CA LEU A 12 30.35 24.28 -38.30
C LEU A 12 29.34 25.42 -38.13
N THR A 13 28.40 25.31 -37.20
CA THR A 13 27.44 26.39 -36.91
C THR A 13 28.10 27.56 -36.17
N CYS A 14 29.11 27.32 -35.33
CA CYS A 14 29.96 28.40 -34.79
C CYS A 14 30.89 29.03 -35.84
N GLN A 15 31.38 28.26 -36.83
CA GLN A 15 32.27 28.76 -37.90
C GLN A 15 31.55 29.71 -38.88
N PHE A 16 30.25 29.53 -39.12
CA PHE A 16 29.48 30.45 -39.96
C PHE A 16 29.28 31.84 -39.32
N GLN A 17 29.48 31.98 -38.00
CA GLN A 17 29.24 33.23 -37.27
C GLN A 17 30.52 33.95 -36.82
N LYS A 18 31.70 33.33 -36.97
CA LYS A 18 33.00 33.94 -36.65
C LYS A 18 34.04 33.61 -37.74
N ASP A 19 34.47 34.62 -38.48
CA ASP A 19 35.65 34.61 -39.36
C ASP A 19 36.94 34.38 -38.55
N SER A 20 37.15 33.17 -38.05
CA SER A 20 38.42 32.75 -37.45
C SER A 20 38.62 31.26 -37.71
N HIS A 21 39.63 30.94 -38.52
CA HIS A 21 39.82 29.65 -39.17
C HIS A 21 40.07 28.48 -38.19
N PRO A 22 39.22 27.43 -38.26
CA PRO A 22 39.68 26.08 -38.54
C PRO A 22 39.00 25.54 -39.81
N ARG A 23 39.75 24.82 -40.67
CA ARG A 23 39.23 24.33 -41.96
C ARG A 23 38.04 23.37 -41.76
N PRO A 24 36.92 23.54 -42.49
CA PRO A 24 35.83 22.57 -42.46
C PRO A 24 36.34 21.17 -42.85
N PRO A 25 35.84 20.09 -42.24
CA PRO A 25 36.19 18.74 -42.65
C PRO A 25 35.83 18.55 -44.13
N SER A 26 36.77 17.97 -44.88
CA SER A 26 36.57 17.71 -46.30
C SER A 26 35.74 16.43 -46.49
N CYS A 27 34.96 16.40 -47.56
CA CYS A 27 34.19 15.21 -47.93
C CYS A 27 35.13 14.02 -48.18
N PRO A 28 34.79 12.81 -47.68
CA PRO A 28 35.60 11.61 -47.90
C PRO A 28 35.64 11.19 -49.38
N GLU A 29 34.60 11.50 -50.16
CA GLU A 29 34.54 11.22 -51.60
C GLU A 29 35.11 12.39 -52.44
N HIS A 30 34.95 13.62 -51.93
CA HIS A 30 35.36 14.85 -52.60
C HIS A 30 36.36 15.61 -51.73
N HIS A 31 37.61 15.13 -51.69
CA HIS A 31 38.66 15.61 -50.77
C HIS A 31 38.97 17.12 -50.80
N ARG A 32 38.49 17.87 -51.80
CA ARG A 32 38.65 19.33 -51.92
C ARG A 32 37.39 20.12 -51.58
N GLN A 33 36.30 19.44 -51.23
CA GLN A 33 35.00 20.06 -50.98
C GLN A 33 34.70 20.05 -49.48
N PRO A 34 34.36 21.21 -48.88
CA PRO A 34 33.97 21.26 -47.49
C PRO A 34 32.60 20.61 -47.28
N LEU A 35 32.44 19.93 -46.16
CA LEU A 35 31.13 19.48 -45.71
C LEU A 35 30.39 20.69 -45.11
N ASN A 36 29.35 21.16 -45.78
CA ASN A 36 28.67 22.42 -45.47
C ASN A 36 27.15 22.41 -45.70
N VAL A 37 26.57 21.26 -46.08
CA VAL A 37 25.13 21.11 -46.32
C VAL A 37 24.61 19.98 -45.43
N TYR A 38 23.50 20.19 -44.73
CA TYR A 38 22.84 19.12 -43.99
C TYR A 38 21.77 18.45 -44.84
N CYS A 39 21.95 17.16 -45.13
CA CYS A 39 20.92 16.35 -45.77
C CYS A 39 19.94 15.84 -44.70
N VAL A 40 18.67 16.22 -44.82
CA VAL A 40 17.61 15.82 -43.87
C VAL A 40 17.34 14.33 -43.96
N GLN A 41 17.26 13.82 -45.19
CA GLN A 41 16.90 12.43 -45.44
C GLN A 41 17.93 11.45 -44.85
N ASP A 42 19.21 11.74 -45.04
CA ASP A 42 20.30 10.88 -44.56
C ASP A 42 20.83 11.28 -43.19
N HIS A 43 20.25 12.31 -42.57
CA HIS A 43 20.66 12.88 -41.29
C HIS A 43 22.18 13.10 -41.19
N GLN A 44 22.80 13.64 -42.24
CA GLN A 44 24.25 13.79 -42.31
C GLN A 44 24.70 15.05 -43.03
N LEU A 45 25.91 15.47 -42.69
CA LEU A 45 26.57 16.59 -43.32
C LEU A 45 27.27 16.13 -44.61
N ILE A 46 26.94 16.78 -45.72
CA ILE A 46 27.42 16.49 -47.06
C ILE A 46 28.09 17.72 -47.68
N CYS A 47 28.78 17.54 -48.82
CA CYS A 47 29.30 18.65 -49.62
C CYS A 47 28.37 18.97 -50.81
N GLY A 48 28.57 20.14 -51.44
CA GLY A 48 27.78 20.56 -52.61
C GLY A 48 27.87 19.62 -53.82
N PHE A 49 28.96 18.88 -53.99
CA PHE A 49 29.08 17.87 -55.05
C PHE A 49 28.24 16.63 -54.76
N CYS A 50 28.24 16.16 -53.51
CA CYS A 50 27.37 15.06 -53.08
C CYS A 50 25.88 15.37 -53.32
N LEU A 51 25.48 16.64 -53.18
CA LEU A 51 24.12 17.11 -53.41
C LEU A 51 23.76 17.21 -54.91
N THR A 52 24.68 17.67 -55.75
CA THR A 52 24.37 18.01 -57.15
C THR A 52 24.65 16.88 -58.14
N VAL A 53 25.71 16.11 -57.91
CA VAL A 53 26.18 15.04 -58.80
C VAL A 53 26.39 13.70 -58.10
N GLY A 54 26.32 13.69 -56.77
CA GLY A 54 26.52 12.49 -55.96
C GLY A 54 25.23 11.85 -55.47
N GLN A 55 25.35 11.02 -54.43
CA GLN A 55 24.27 10.15 -53.93
C GLN A 55 23.12 10.89 -53.23
N HIS A 56 23.23 12.20 -52.99
CA HIS A 56 22.22 12.99 -52.29
C HIS A 56 21.40 13.86 -53.26
N GLN A 57 21.41 13.54 -54.55
CA GLN A 57 20.67 14.28 -55.56
C GLN A 57 19.17 14.22 -55.30
N GLY A 58 18.54 15.38 -55.15
CA GLY A 58 17.10 15.49 -54.88
C GLY A 58 16.70 15.26 -53.43
N HIS A 59 17.65 15.02 -52.52
CA HIS A 59 17.34 14.91 -51.10
C HIS A 59 17.04 16.30 -50.49
N PRO A 60 16.07 16.39 -49.57
CA PRO A 60 15.77 17.64 -48.87
C PRO A 60 16.97 18.06 -48.02
N ILE A 61 17.34 19.33 -48.15
CA ILE A 61 18.38 19.98 -47.34
C ILE A 61 17.73 20.92 -46.33
N ASP A 62 18.42 21.16 -45.21
CA ASP A 62 17.95 22.09 -44.20
C ASP A 62 19.09 22.95 -43.66
N ASP A 63 18.71 24.04 -42.99
CA ASP A 63 19.63 24.92 -42.28
C ASP A 63 20.36 24.13 -41.19
N LEU A 64 21.69 24.26 -41.18
CA LEU A 64 22.57 23.56 -40.28
C LEU A 64 22.23 23.83 -38.81
N GLN A 65 21.83 25.06 -38.50
CA GLN A 65 21.55 25.45 -37.13
C GLN A 65 20.17 24.99 -36.67
N ALA A 66 19.17 25.05 -37.54
CA ALA A 66 17.86 24.45 -37.28
C ALA A 66 17.97 22.93 -37.08
N ALA A 67 18.73 22.24 -37.94
CA ALA A 67 18.99 20.81 -37.82
C ALA A 67 19.72 20.45 -36.52
N PHE A 68 20.73 21.24 -36.14
CA PHE A 68 21.43 21.08 -34.86
C PHE A 68 20.50 21.14 -33.67
N ILE A 69 19.67 22.18 -33.59
CA ILE A 69 18.74 22.40 -32.48
C ILE A 69 17.77 21.23 -32.36
N ARG A 70 17.19 20.77 -33.48
CA ARG A 70 16.24 19.65 -33.47
C ARG A 70 16.89 18.33 -33.07
N GLU A 71 18.05 18.00 -33.62
CA GLU A 71 18.75 16.74 -33.32
C GLU A 71 19.26 16.71 -31.87
N ARG A 72 19.56 17.86 -31.27
CA ARG A 72 19.87 17.96 -29.83
C ARG A 72 18.65 17.80 -28.93
N GLN A 73 17.51 18.32 -29.35
CA GLN A 73 16.28 18.32 -28.55
C GLN A 73 15.52 16.98 -28.61
N ALA A 74 15.64 16.23 -29.71
CA ALA A 74 14.92 14.97 -29.89
C ALA A 74 15.26 13.91 -28.82
N PRO A 75 16.54 13.63 -28.47
CA PRO A 75 16.89 12.68 -27.41
C PRO A 75 16.41 13.14 -26.03
N THR A 76 16.56 14.43 -25.72
CA THR A 76 16.16 14.97 -24.41
C THR A 76 14.65 14.90 -24.21
N HIS A 77 13.88 15.17 -25.26
CA HIS A 77 12.42 15.08 -25.21
C HIS A 77 11.93 13.63 -25.08
N LEU A 78 12.57 12.69 -25.79
CA LEU A 78 12.24 11.26 -25.66
C LEU A 78 12.59 10.74 -24.26
N LEU A 79 13.74 11.12 -23.71
CA LEU A 79 14.15 10.76 -22.35
C LEU A 79 13.20 11.36 -21.31
N ALA A 80 12.79 12.62 -21.46
CA ALA A 80 11.81 13.25 -20.58
C ALA A 80 10.48 12.48 -20.58
N ARG A 81 9.92 12.20 -21.76
CA ARG A 81 8.67 11.44 -21.90
C ARG A 81 8.73 10.03 -21.33
N LEU A 82 9.85 9.34 -21.55
CA LEU A 82 10.06 8.02 -20.95
C LEU A 82 10.12 8.15 -19.42
N SER A 83 10.89 9.11 -18.90
CA SER A 83 11.01 9.33 -17.45
C SER A 83 9.67 9.67 -16.80
N GLU A 84 8.85 10.51 -17.43
CA GLU A 84 7.50 10.86 -16.94
C GLU A 84 6.61 9.62 -16.87
N HIS A 85 6.62 8.78 -17.92
CA HIS A 85 5.83 7.57 -17.94
C HIS A 85 6.28 6.56 -16.87
N PHE A 86 7.59 6.40 -16.67
CA PHE A 86 8.14 5.55 -15.62
C PHE A 86 7.78 6.09 -14.23
N VAL A 87 7.88 7.40 -14.00
CA VAL A 87 7.56 8.04 -12.71
C VAL A 87 6.07 7.87 -12.39
N VAL A 88 5.17 8.17 -13.34
CA VAL A 88 3.73 8.00 -13.13
C VAL A 88 3.38 6.53 -12.86
N PHE A 89 3.93 5.61 -13.65
CA PHE A 89 3.73 4.18 -13.44
C PHE A 89 4.17 3.74 -12.03
N TRP A 90 5.35 4.17 -11.60
CA TRP A 90 5.89 3.79 -10.29
C TRP A 90 5.10 4.42 -9.14
N ILE A 91 4.64 5.67 -9.27
CA ILE A 91 3.77 6.32 -8.29
C ILE A 91 2.45 5.56 -8.15
N VAL A 92 1.81 5.19 -9.26
CA VAL A 92 0.56 4.42 -9.24
C VAL A 92 0.78 3.05 -8.62
N TYR A 93 1.83 2.35 -9.03
CA TYR A 93 2.19 1.04 -8.47
C TYR A 93 2.43 1.11 -6.97
N LEU A 94 3.28 2.05 -6.52
CA LEU A 94 3.63 2.22 -5.12
C LEU A 94 2.41 2.63 -4.29
N LYS A 95 1.55 3.50 -4.82
CA LYS A 95 0.28 3.89 -4.19
C LYS A 95 -0.65 2.68 -4.02
N CYS A 96 -0.82 1.85 -5.05
CA CYS A 96 -1.64 0.64 -4.98
C CYS A 96 -1.06 -0.38 -4.00
N TYR A 97 0.27 -0.56 -3.99
CA TYR A 97 0.93 -1.44 -3.04
C TYR A 97 0.72 -0.95 -1.60
N PHE A 98 0.98 0.34 -1.34
CA PHE A 98 0.82 0.93 -0.03
C PHE A 98 -0.61 0.86 0.47
N LEU A 99 -1.60 1.13 -0.40
CA LEU A 99 -3.02 1.05 -0.04
C LEU A 99 -3.41 -0.36 0.44
N LYS A 100 -2.95 -1.40 -0.27
CA LYS A 100 -3.20 -2.80 0.13
C LYS A 100 -2.56 -3.15 1.48
N VAL A 101 -1.33 -2.67 1.70
CA VAL A 101 -0.64 -2.89 2.99
C VAL A 101 -1.38 -2.19 4.12
N CYS A 102 -1.85 -0.96 3.92
CA CYS A 102 -2.66 -0.24 4.90
C CYS A 102 -3.96 -0.99 5.24
N GLU A 103 -4.70 -1.45 4.22
CA GLU A 103 -5.94 -2.19 4.41
C GLU A 103 -5.71 -3.48 5.22
N GLN A 104 -4.63 -4.21 4.93
CA GLN A 104 -4.27 -5.41 5.69
C GLN A 104 -3.98 -5.08 7.17
N VAL A 105 -3.20 -4.03 7.43
CA VAL A 105 -2.85 -3.63 8.81
C VAL A 105 -4.10 -3.19 9.58
N GLU A 106 -5.03 -2.47 8.94
CA GLU A 106 -6.29 -2.07 9.56
C GLU A 106 -7.16 -3.28 9.90
N GLN A 107 -7.23 -4.27 8.99
CA GLN A 107 -7.96 -5.50 9.21
C GLN A 107 -7.36 -6.34 10.34
N ASP A 108 -6.03 -6.48 10.38
CA ASP A 108 -5.33 -7.23 11.42
C ASP A 108 -5.51 -6.55 12.78
N LYS A 109 -5.44 -5.22 12.83
CA LYS A 109 -5.73 -4.43 14.05
C LYS A 109 -7.15 -4.69 14.54
N ALA A 110 -8.14 -4.59 13.66
CA ALA A 110 -9.55 -4.82 14.02
C ALA A 110 -9.78 -6.25 14.53
N SER A 111 -9.09 -7.24 13.94
CA SER A 111 -9.12 -8.63 14.40
C SER A 111 -8.56 -8.77 15.82
N CYS A 112 -7.37 -8.19 16.08
CA CYS A 112 -6.75 -8.21 17.40
C CYS A 112 -7.60 -7.50 18.46
N GLU A 113 -8.16 -6.33 18.16
CA GLU A 113 -9.07 -5.61 19.06
C GLU A 113 -10.33 -6.43 19.38
N GLY A 114 -10.85 -7.17 18.39
CA GLY A 114 -11.95 -8.10 18.57
C GLY A 114 -11.63 -9.22 19.56
N LEU A 115 -10.45 -9.85 19.43
CA LEU A 115 -9.99 -10.89 20.36
C LEU A 115 -9.84 -10.35 21.78
N VAL A 116 -9.22 -9.17 21.95
CA VAL A 116 -9.06 -8.54 23.27
C VAL A 116 -10.41 -8.23 23.90
N ARG A 117 -11.40 -7.73 23.12
CA ARG A 117 -12.77 -7.53 23.61
C ARG A 117 -13.43 -8.82 24.06
N GLN A 118 -13.22 -9.91 23.31
CA GLN A 118 -13.77 -11.21 23.64
C GLN A 118 -13.19 -11.73 24.96
N ASP A 119 -11.88 -11.61 25.14
CA ASP A 119 -11.21 -12.01 26.39
C ASP A 119 -11.67 -11.15 27.57
N GLN A 120 -11.79 -9.83 27.39
CA GLN A 120 -12.35 -8.94 28.41
C GLN A 120 -13.75 -9.39 28.84
N GLN A 121 -14.62 -9.72 27.88
CA GLN A 121 -15.97 -10.19 28.18
C GLN A 121 -15.96 -11.57 28.87
N ALA A 122 -15.08 -12.49 28.47
CA ALA A 122 -14.96 -13.79 29.11
C ALA A 122 -14.50 -13.68 30.57
N VAL A 123 -13.54 -12.78 30.85
CA VAL A 123 -13.08 -12.47 32.21
C VAL A 123 -14.23 -11.93 33.05
N GLU A 124 -14.96 -10.93 32.55
CA GLU A 124 -16.10 -10.33 33.23
C GLU A 124 -17.17 -11.39 33.59
N GLN A 125 -17.53 -12.23 32.62
CA GLN A 125 -18.51 -13.31 32.81
C GLN A 125 -18.06 -14.34 33.86
N TYR A 126 -16.77 -14.70 33.87
CA TYR A 126 -16.21 -15.61 34.85
C TYR A 126 -16.34 -15.06 36.28
N PHE A 127 -16.00 -13.79 36.48
CA PHE A 127 -16.07 -13.16 37.80
C PHE A 127 -17.52 -12.95 38.29
N GLN A 128 -18.46 -12.63 37.40
CA GLN A 128 -19.88 -12.57 37.75
C GLN A 128 -20.41 -13.92 38.25
N GLY A 129 -19.99 -15.03 37.65
CA GLY A 129 -20.34 -16.38 38.10
C GLY A 129 -19.83 -16.71 39.50
N LEU A 130 -18.61 -16.27 39.83
CA LEU A 130 -18.01 -16.47 41.15
C LEU A 130 -18.73 -15.68 42.25
N GLU A 131 -19.16 -14.45 41.99
CA GLU A 131 -19.85 -13.63 43.00
C GLU A 131 -21.21 -14.19 43.41
N LEU A 132 -22.00 -14.69 42.44
CA LEU A 132 -23.29 -15.31 42.74
C LEU A 132 -23.12 -16.62 43.52
N ALA A 133 -22.15 -17.45 43.12
CA ALA A 133 -21.82 -18.68 43.84
C ALA A 133 -21.36 -18.40 45.28
N ARG A 134 -20.55 -17.36 45.48
CA ARG A 134 -20.06 -16.95 46.81
C ARG A 134 -21.17 -16.46 47.73
N LYS A 135 -22.17 -15.75 47.20
CA LYS A 135 -23.31 -15.26 47.99
C LYS A 135 -24.33 -16.37 48.32
N LYS A 136 -24.42 -17.43 47.51
CA LYS A 136 -25.38 -18.53 47.73
C LYS A 136 -25.17 -19.25 49.06
N GLU A 137 -23.94 -19.64 49.38
CA GLU A 137 -23.60 -20.41 50.58
C GLU A 137 -24.03 -19.76 51.91
N PRO A 138 -23.74 -18.47 52.20
CA PRO A 138 -24.15 -17.86 53.46
C PRO A 138 -25.67 -17.73 53.59
N PHE A 139 -26.39 -17.51 52.49
CA PHE A 139 -27.86 -17.49 52.52
C PHE A 139 -28.44 -18.87 52.82
N MET A 140 -27.90 -19.92 52.18
CA MET A 140 -28.30 -21.30 52.46
C MET A 140 -28.05 -21.67 53.92
N GLY A 141 -26.87 -21.34 54.46
CA GLY A 141 -26.56 -21.60 55.87
C GLY A 141 -27.48 -20.87 56.86
N ALA A 142 -27.86 -19.62 56.56
CA ALA A 142 -28.82 -18.88 57.38
C ALA A 142 -30.21 -19.54 57.38
N LEU A 143 -30.64 -20.05 56.21
CA LEU A 143 -31.90 -20.78 56.07
C LEU A 143 -31.87 -22.12 56.82
N ASP A 144 -30.79 -22.88 56.70
CA ASP A 144 -30.63 -24.16 57.41
C ASP A 144 -30.64 -23.95 58.92
N THR A 145 -29.97 -22.91 59.41
CA THR A 145 -29.97 -22.54 60.84
C THR A 145 -31.39 -22.24 61.32
N THR A 146 -32.12 -21.41 60.57
CA THR A 146 -33.51 -21.08 60.89
C THR A 146 -34.40 -22.32 60.85
N SER A 147 -34.19 -23.22 59.89
CA SER A 147 -34.94 -24.48 59.78
C SER A 147 -34.72 -25.36 61.00
N VAL A 148 -33.49 -25.46 61.49
CA VAL A 148 -33.18 -26.21 62.72
C VAL A 148 -33.85 -25.58 63.93
N GLU A 149 -33.80 -24.25 64.07
CA GLU A 149 -34.47 -23.54 65.16
C GLU A 149 -35.98 -23.78 65.16
N VAL A 150 -36.61 -23.76 63.99
CA VAL A 150 -38.03 -24.09 63.83
C VAL A 150 -38.29 -25.54 64.24
N SER A 151 -37.53 -26.50 63.73
CA SER A 151 -37.68 -27.90 64.16
C SER A 151 -37.55 -28.06 65.67
N LEU A 152 -36.55 -27.43 66.29
CA LEU A 152 -36.34 -27.48 67.74
C LEU A 152 -37.50 -26.88 68.53
N ALA A 153 -38.13 -25.81 68.03
CA ALA A 153 -39.28 -25.19 68.68
C ALA A 153 -40.56 -26.03 68.52
N TYR A 154 -40.78 -26.61 67.34
CA TYR A 154 -42.06 -27.22 66.98
C TYR A 154 -42.11 -28.74 67.20
N ASP A 155 -41.01 -29.48 67.03
CA ASP A 155 -40.97 -30.94 67.22
C ASP A 155 -41.42 -31.40 68.62
N PRO A 156 -41.02 -30.73 69.73
CA PRO A 156 -41.49 -31.09 71.06
C PRO A 156 -43.00 -30.87 71.24
N LEU A 157 -43.57 -29.85 70.59
CA LEU A 157 -45.01 -29.58 70.61
C LEU A 157 -45.77 -30.65 69.84
N ILE A 158 -45.26 -31.04 68.66
CA ILE A 158 -45.82 -32.11 67.85
C ILE A 158 -45.79 -33.43 68.62
N GLN A 159 -44.69 -33.74 69.31
CA GLN A 159 -44.55 -34.96 70.08
C GLN A 159 -45.56 -35.02 71.24
N LYS A 160 -45.72 -33.91 71.99
CA LYS A 160 -46.76 -33.80 73.02
C LYS A 160 -48.17 -34.02 72.48
N LEU A 161 -48.48 -33.45 71.31
CA LEU A 161 -49.80 -33.63 70.67
C LEU A 161 -50.03 -35.10 70.27
N LYS A 162 -49.01 -35.79 69.75
CA LYS A 162 -49.10 -37.23 69.43
C LYS A 162 -49.33 -38.08 70.68
N GLU A 163 -48.63 -37.79 71.78
CA GLU A 163 -48.82 -38.49 73.06
C GLU A 163 -50.26 -38.32 73.58
N LEU A 164 -50.80 -37.09 73.52
CA LEU A 164 -52.18 -36.81 73.90
C LEU A 164 -53.19 -37.52 72.99
N GLN A 165 -52.96 -37.57 71.67
CA GLN A 165 -53.83 -38.27 70.73
C GLN A 165 -53.92 -39.77 71.02
N VAL A 166 -52.80 -40.42 71.36
CA VAL A 166 -52.77 -41.84 71.74
C VAL A 166 -53.55 -42.07 73.04
N GLY A 167 -53.42 -41.18 74.02
CA GLY A 167 -54.20 -41.24 75.27
C GLY A 167 -55.70 -41.11 75.05
N VAL A 168 -56.14 -40.19 74.19
CA VAL A 168 -57.57 -40.01 73.85
C VAL A 168 -58.13 -41.24 73.12
N ALA A 169 -57.37 -41.86 72.22
CA ALA A 169 -57.77 -43.08 71.53
C ALA A 169 -57.92 -44.28 72.49
N TRP A 170 -57.02 -44.40 73.48
CA TRP A 170 -57.14 -45.39 74.56
C TRP A 170 -58.44 -45.24 75.36
N VAL A 171 -58.75 -44.00 75.75
CA VAL A 171 -59.99 -43.68 76.51
C VAL A 171 -61.26 -43.89 75.67
N ALA A 172 -61.21 -43.66 74.36
CA ALA A 172 -62.34 -43.87 73.46
C ALA A 172 -62.60 -45.36 73.14
N GLY A 173 -61.59 -46.22 73.15
CA GLY A 173 -61.69 -47.67 72.89
C GLY A 173 -62.08 -48.54 74.09
N GLN A 174 -62.13 -47.96 75.30
CA GLN A 174 -62.60 -48.62 76.53
C GLN A 174 -64.10 -48.41 76.80
N ARG A 175 -64.87 -48.09 75.76
CA ARG A 175 -66.33 -47.91 75.82
C ARG A 175 -67.05 -48.98 75.01
#